data_AF-A0A530QI39-F1
#
_entry.id   AF-A0A530QI39-F1
#
_cell.length_a   1.000
_cell.length_b   1.000
_cell.length_c   1.000
_cell.angle_alpha   90.00
_cell.angle_beta   90.00
_cell.angle_gamma   90.00
#
_symmetry.space_group_name_H-M   'P 1'
#
loop_
_entity.id
_entity.type
_entity.pdbx_description
1 polymer ?
#
loop_
_entity_poly.entity_id
_entity_poly.type
_entity_poly.pdbx_seq_one_letter_code
_entity_poly.pdbx_strand_id
1 'polypeptide(L)' 'LGVIEEGALADLLLVEGNPLENLDVVADPANNFKIIMKDGLIYKNTI' A
#
# COMPACT_ATOMS: atom_id res chain seq x y z
N LEU A 1 7.92 -4.48 -10.96
CA LEU A 1 6.70 -4.39 -10.12
C LEU A 1 7.04 -4.99 -8.76
N GLY A 2 6.59 -4.37 -7.67
CA GLY A 2 6.92 -4.82 -6.31
C GLY A 2 8.27 -4.32 -5.76
N VAL A 3 8.86 -3.29 -6.38
CA VAL A 3 10.05 -2.58 -5.88
C VAL A 3 9.78 -1.07 -5.92
N ILE A 4 10.36 -0.32 -4.99
CA ILE A 4 10.27 1.14 -4.93
C ILE A 4 11.60 1.71 -5.39
N GLU A 5 11.72 1.94 -6.69
CA GLU A 5 12.95 2.40 -7.35
C GLU A 5 12.61 3.35 -8.50
N GLU A 6 13.58 4.17 -8.92
CA GLU A 6 13.40 5.08 -10.06
C GLU A 6 13.10 4.30 -11.35
N GLY A 7 12.12 4.78 -12.13
CA GLY A 7 11.66 4.10 -13.35
C GLY A 7 10.72 2.92 -13.11
N ALA A 8 10.43 2.55 -11.86
CA ALA A 8 9.39 1.58 -11.54
C ALA A 8 7.98 2.20 -11.68
N LEU A 9 6.97 1.33 -11.82
CA LEU A 9 5.56 1.76 -11.81
C LEU A 9 5.20 2.34 -10.44
N ALA A 10 4.44 3.44 -10.45
CA ALA A 10 3.99 4.14 -9.26
C ALA A 10 2.76 3.44 -8.62
N ASP A 11 2.97 2.18 -8.23
CA ASP A 11 2.01 1.36 -7.50
C ASP A 11 2.46 1.28 -6.04
N LEU A 12 1.67 1.86 -5.14
CA LEU A 12 2.01 2.00 -3.72
C LEU A 12 0.83 1.69 -2.82
N LEU A 13 1.14 1.08 -1.67
CA LEU A 13 0.19 0.86 -0.57
C LEU A 13 0.73 1.57 0.68
N LEU A 14 -0.09 2.41 1.29
CA LEU A 14 0.15 2.86 2.66
C LEU A 14 -0.65 1.98 3.61
N VAL A 15 0.06 1.25 4.46
CA VAL A 15 -0.50 0.28 5.40
C VAL A 15 -0.28 0.77 6.83
N GLU A 16 -1.30 0.64 7.66
CA GLU A 16 -1.21 0.85 9.10
C GLU A 16 -0.58 -0.39 9.76
N GLY A 17 0.56 -0.22 10.43
CA GLY A 17 1.35 -1.30 11.02
C GLY A 17 2.50 -1.80 10.13
N ASN A 18 3.24 -2.79 10.63
CA ASN A 18 4.40 -3.36 9.94
C ASN A 18 4.12 -4.81 9.49
N PRO A 19 3.95 -5.07 8.18
CA PRO A 19 3.74 -6.42 7.64
C PRO A 19 4.88 -7.42 7.92
N LEU A 20 6.10 -6.92 8.16
CA LEU A 20 7.25 -7.77 8.49
C LEU A 20 7.20 -8.30 9.93
N GLU A 21 6.49 -7.60 10.82
CA GLU A 21 6.28 -8.00 12.21
C GLU A 21 4.96 -8.75 12.41
N ASN A 22 3.91 -8.36 11.68
CA ASN A 22 2.60 -8.99 11.74
C ASN A 22 1.97 -9.07 10.35
N LEU A 23 1.83 -10.29 9.81
CA LEU A 23 1.20 -10.52 8.50
C LEU A 23 -0.30 -10.23 8.48
N ASP A 24 -0.99 -10.24 9.63
CA ASP A 24 -2.43 -10.03 9.72
C ASP A 24 -2.85 -8.64 9.22
N VAL A 25 -1.94 -7.66 9.24
CA VAL A 25 -2.22 -6.32 8.72
C VAL A 25 -2.54 -6.33 7.23
N VAL A 26 -1.97 -7.28 6.47
CA VAL A 26 -2.23 -7.45 5.03
C VAL A 26 -3.50 -8.26 4.80
N ALA A 27 -3.90 -9.11 5.75
CA ALA A 27 -5.11 -9.92 5.67
C ALA A 27 -6.40 -9.09 5.81
N ASP A 28 -6.32 -7.90 6.40
CA ASP A 28 -7.44 -6.94 6.51
C ASP A 28 -7.14 -5.60 5.80
N PRO A 29 -7.17 -5.59 4.45
CA PRO A 29 -6.89 -4.39 3.67
C PRO A 29 -8.00 -3.33 3.79
N ALA A 30 -9.20 -3.70 4.22
CA ALA A 30 -10.30 -2.76 4.38
C ALA A 30 -9.96 -1.74 5.48
N ASN A 31 -9.45 -2.22 6.61
CA ASN A 31 -9.12 -1.40 7.77
C ASN A 31 -7.68 -0.88 7.75
N ASN A 32 -6.72 -1.66 7.22
CA ASN A 32 -5.30 -1.35 7.36
C ASN A 32 -4.72 -0.59 6.17
N PHE A 33 -5.27 -0.69 4.96
CA PHE A 33 -4.74 0.05 3.81
C PHE A 33 -5.37 1.43 3.76
N LYS A 34 -4.61 2.46 4.15
CA LYS A 34 -5.09 3.86 4.21
C LYS A 34 -5.04 4.55 2.86
N ILE A 35 -4.00 4.25 2.07
CA ILE A 35 -3.84 4.76 0.70
C ILE A 35 -3.56 3.60 -0.24
N ILE A 36 -4.22 3.62 -1.41
CA ILE A 36 -3.91 2.74 -2.53
C ILE A 36 -3.65 3.63 -3.74
N MET A 37 -2.43 3.58 -4.26
CA MET A 37 -2.02 4.25 -5.49
C MET A 37 -1.72 3.21 -6.56
N LYS A 38 -2.22 3.47 -7.78
CA LYS A 38 -1.94 2.65 -8.96
C LYS A 38 -1.71 3.55 -10.15
N ASP A 39 -0.67 3.28 -10.94
CA ASP A 39 -0.27 4.10 -12.09
C ASP A 39 -0.14 5.60 -11.73
N GLY A 40 0.30 5.89 -10.49
CA GLY A 40 0.43 7.26 -9.98
C GLY A 40 -0.89 7.95 -9.59
N LEU A 41 -2.04 7.28 -9.77
CA LEU A 41 -3.36 7.78 -9.38
C LEU A 41 -3.78 7.19 -8.03
N ILE A 42 -4.39 8.00 -7.18
CA ILE A 42 -4.91 7.56 -5.88
C ILE A 42 -6.31 6.97 -6.08
N TYR A 43 -6.48 5.69 -5.72
CA TYR A 43 -7.76 4.95 -5.81
C TYR A 43 -8.48 4.84 -4.47
N LYS A 44 -7.74 4.86 -3.36
CA LYS A 44 -8.28 4.91 -2.00
C LYS A 44 -7.47 5.91 -1.20
N ASN A 45 -8.17 6.80 -0.49
CA ASN A 45 -7.59 7.65 0.56
C ASN A 45 -8.62 7.80 1.68
N THR A 46 -8.26 7.39 2.89
CA THR A 46 -9.12 7.49 4.07
C THR A 46 -8.51 8.39 5.16
N ILE A 47 -7.58 9.26 4.78
CA ILE A 47 -6.94 10.28 5.63
C ILE A 47 -7.62 11.63 5.40
#